data_AF-A0A2A4SI44-F1
#
_entry.id   AF-A0A2A4SI44-F1
#
_cell.length_a   1.000
_cell.length_b   1.000
_cell.length_c   1.000
_cell.angle_alpha   90.00
_cell.angle_beta   90.00
_cell.angle_gamma   90.00
#
_symmetry.space_group_name_H-M   'P 1'
#
loop_
_entity.id
_entity.type
_entity.pdbx_description
1 polymer ?
#
loop_
_entity_poly.entity_id
_entity_poly.type
_entity_poly.pdbx_seq_one_letter_code
_entity_poly.pdbx_strand_id
1 'polypeptide(L)'
;MVLGRDRSQKGFTLVELLAVMAILGILAGLVAGKVVGLGSRSQSTRLDGDRDGIRKAANAFFLDSFPEAYPVEDVTAAQSSLAVDGIKEIDFKQGLPQDPNKTFVPDFLTSLPDSSALVIWRLDENSGNVFFAQDG
;
A
#
# COMPACT_ATOMS: atom_id res chain seq x y z
N MET A 1 -0.18 38.57 63.11
CA MET A 1 -1.42 38.06 62.50
C MET A 1 -1.07 37.36 61.20
N VAL A 2 -1.03 36.02 61.16
CA VAL A 2 -1.19 35.20 59.94
C VAL A 2 -1.74 33.85 60.39
N LEU A 3 -2.97 33.50 59.98
CA LEU A 3 -3.54 32.16 60.10
C LEU A 3 -3.32 31.44 58.76
N GLY A 4 -2.40 30.48 58.72
CA GLY A 4 -2.24 29.57 57.59
C GLY A 4 -3.36 28.53 57.61
N ARG A 5 -4.23 28.55 56.60
CA ARG A 5 -5.32 27.59 56.44
C ARG A 5 -4.77 26.37 55.69
N ASP A 6 -4.55 25.27 56.42
CA ASP A 6 -4.21 23.99 55.80
C ASP A 6 -5.34 23.53 54.89
N ARG A 7 -5.01 23.37 53.61
CA ARG A 7 -5.93 22.89 52.58
C ARG A 7 -6.07 21.37 52.75
N SER A 8 -7.24 20.97 53.25
CA SER A 8 -7.72 19.58 53.33
C SER A 8 -7.44 18.83 52.02
N GLN A 9 -6.38 18.02 51.99
CA GLN A 9 -6.18 17.03 50.94
C GLN A 9 -7.18 15.89 51.18
N LYS A 10 -8.26 15.88 50.39
CA LYS A 10 -9.19 14.75 50.36
C LYS A 10 -8.51 13.61 49.60
N GLY A 11 -8.09 12.58 50.33
CA GLY A 11 -7.58 11.34 49.73
C GLY A 11 -8.68 10.60 48.98
N PHE A 12 -8.29 9.92 47.90
CA PHE A 12 -9.17 9.11 47.05
C PHE A 12 -9.74 7.92 47.84
N THR A 13 -11.01 7.58 47.63
CA THR A 13 -11.63 6.44 48.30
C THR A 13 -11.31 5.13 47.59
N LEU A 14 -11.23 4.01 48.32
CA LEU A 14 -11.08 2.67 47.72
C LEU A 14 -12.23 2.33 46.77
N VAL A 15 -13.44 2.82 47.08
CA VAL A 15 -14.63 2.61 46.28
C VAL A 15 -14.53 3.33 44.93
N GLU A 16 -13.99 4.56 44.90
CA GLU A 16 -13.73 5.25 43.63
C GLU A 16 -12.73 4.47 42.76
N LEU A 17 -11.64 3.98 43.33
CA LEU A 17 -10.64 3.25 42.57
C LEU A 17 -11.20 1.91 42.05
N LEU A 18 -12.04 1.23 42.84
CA LEU A 18 -12.76 0.03 42.41
C LEU A 18 -13.74 0.31 41.27
N ALA A 19 -14.52 1.39 41.37
CA ALA A 19 -15.46 1.77 40.31
C ALA A 19 -14.73 2.09 38.99
N VAL A 20 -13.58 2.77 39.05
CA VAL A 20 -12.76 3.07 37.86
C VAL A 20 -12.24 1.79 37.22
N MET A 21 -11.66 0.86 38.00
CA MET A 21 -11.15 -0.40 37.46
C MET A 21 -12.25 -1.27 36.88
N ALA A 22 -13.45 -1.27 37.48
CA ALA A 22 -14.62 -1.97 36.94
C ALA A 22 -15.03 -1.40 35.57
N ILE A 23 -15.12 -0.07 35.44
CA ILE A 23 -15.46 0.58 34.16
C ILE A 23 -14.36 0.34 33.12
N LEU A 24 -13.09 0.47 33.50
CA LEU A 24 -11.96 0.21 32.59
C LEU A 24 -11.93 -1.24 32.11
N GLY A 25 -12.25 -2.21 32.96
CA GLY A 25 -12.34 -3.63 32.56
C GLY A 25 -13.45 -3.87 31.53
N ILE A 26 -14.63 -3.28 31.72
CA ILE A 26 -15.75 -3.37 30.78
C ILE A 26 -15.38 -2.70 29.44
N LEU A 27 -14.83 -1.49 29.47
CA LEU A 27 -14.43 -0.75 28.27
C LEU A 27 -13.30 -1.46 27.51
N ALA A 28 -12.31 -2.02 28.22
CA ALA A 28 -11.21 -2.77 27.61
C ALA A 28 -11.72 -4.00 26.85
N GLY A 29 -12.69 -4.74 27.41
CA GLY A 29 -13.31 -5.89 26.75
C GLY A 29 -14.08 -5.51 25.47
N LEU A 30 -14.75 -4.35 25.46
CA LEU A 30 -15.53 -3.89 24.30
C LEU A 30 -14.66 -3.41 23.12
N VAL A 31 -13.49 -2.82 23.39
CA VAL A 31 -12.65 -2.22 22.35
C VAL A 31 -11.74 -3.25 21.65
N ALA A 32 -11.33 -4.30 22.36
CA ALA A 32 -10.34 -5.28 21.87
C ALA A 32 -10.69 -5.91 20.50
N GLY A 33 -11.98 -6.16 20.22
CA GLY A 33 -12.42 -6.81 18.98
C GLY A 33 -12.43 -5.91 17.73
N LYS A 34 -12.53 -4.58 17.88
CA LYS A 34 -12.72 -3.66 16.74
C LYS A 34 -11.45 -3.31 15.98
N VAL A 35 -10.27 -3.55 16.57
CA VAL A 35 -8.97 -3.13 16.01
C VAL A 35 -8.25 -4.21 15.19
N VAL A 36 -8.59 -5.50 15.38
CA VAL A 36 -7.82 -6.63 14.81
C VAL A 36 -8.01 -6.79 13.29
N GLY A 37 -9.09 -6.27 12.70
CA GLY A 37 -9.39 -6.41 11.26
C GLY A 37 -9.17 -5.16 10.39
N LEU A 38 -8.83 -4.01 10.98
CA LEU A 38 -8.71 -2.75 10.22
C LEU A 38 -7.43 -2.70 9.37
N GLY A 39 -6.35 -3.34 9.84
CA GLY A 39 -5.06 -3.35 9.15
C GLY A 39 -5.10 -4.07 7.81
N SER A 40 -5.63 -5.30 7.78
CA SER A 40 -5.65 -6.13 6.56
C SER A 40 -6.55 -5.55 5.47
N ARG A 41 -7.72 -5.02 5.84
CA ARG A 41 -8.63 -4.39 4.87
C ARG A 41 -8.07 -3.07 4.33
N SER A 42 -7.33 -2.33 5.15
CA SER A 42 -6.66 -1.12 4.68
C SER A 42 -5.56 -1.45 3.67
N GLN A 43 -4.84 -2.55 3.87
CA GLN A 43 -3.82 -3.02 2.93
C GLN A 43 -4.43 -3.46 1.60
N SER A 44 -5.51 -4.26 1.60
CA SER A 44 -6.16 -4.70 0.36
C SER A 44 -6.72 -3.53 -0.44
N THR A 45 -7.38 -2.56 0.22
CA THR A 45 -7.89 -1.36 -0.47
C THR A 45 -6.78 -0.49 -1.05
N ARG A 46 -5.61 -0.42 -0.39
CA ARG A 46 -4.43 0.27 -0.94
C ARG A 46 -3.92 -0.44 -2.20
N LEU A 47 -3.77 -1.76 -2.13
CA LEU A 47 -3.32 -2.58 -3.26
C LEU A 47 -4.28 -2.50 -4.45
N ASP A 48 -5.60 -2.50 -4.21
CA ASP A 48 -6.60 -2.28 -5.27
C ASP A 48 -6.47 -0.88 -5.89
N GLY A 49 -6.26 0.15 -5.08
CA GLY A 49 -6.05 1.52 -5.56
C GLY A 49 -4.76 1.66 -6.39
N ASP A 50 -3.68 1.05 -5.93
CA ASP A 50 -2.40 1.02 -6.64
C ASP A 50 -2.55 0.28 -7.98
N ARG A 51 -3.27 -0.86 -8.01
CA ARG A 51 -3.57 -1.61 -9.25
C ARG A 51 -4.27 -0.74 -10.26
N ASP A 52 -5.34 -0.07 -9.84
CA ASP A 52 -6.14 0.78 -10.72
C ASP A 52 -5.34 2.00 -11.21
N GLY A 53 -4.46 2.54 -10.37
CA GLY A 53 -3.53 3.61 -10.72
C GLY A 53 -2.52 3.18 -11.78
N ILE A 54 -1.83 2.06 -11.55
CA ILE A 54 -0.85 1.49 -12.48
C ILE A 54 -1.52 1.11 -13.80
N ARG A 55 -2.71 0.49 -13.77
CA ARG A 55 -3.47 0.15 -14.97
C ARG A 55 -3.79 1.37 -15.84
N LYS A 56 -4.27 2.45 -15.21
CA LYS A 56 -4.56 3.70 -15.94
C LYS A 56 -3.31 4.30 -16.55
N ALA A 57 -2.20 4.32 -15.79
CA ALA A 57 -0.92 4.81 -16.29
C ALA A 57 -0.42 3.94 -17.46
N ALA A 58 -0.50 2.61 -17.35
CA ALA A 58 -0.02 1.68 -18.38
C ALA A 58 -0.82 1.85 -19.68
N ASN A 59 -2.14 2.02 -19.58
CA ASN A 59 -2.98 2.31 -20.74
C ASN A 59 -2.66 3.67 -21.35
N ALA A 60 -2.37 4.70 -20.54
CA ALA A 60 -1.96 6.01 -21.06
C ALA A 60 -0.62 5.91 -21.82
N PHE A 61 0.35 5.19 -21.25
CA PHE A 61 1.63 4.93 -21.91
C PHE A 61 1.47 4.17 -23.23
N PHE A 62 0.59 3.16 -23.26
CA PHE A 62 0.28 2.40 -24.47
C PHE A 62 -0.26 3.30 -25.59
N LEU A 63 -1.19 4.20 -25.26
CA LEU A 63 -1.77 5.16 -26.21
C LEU A 63 -0.77 6.21 -26.68
N ASP A 64 0.18 6.60 -25.82
CA ASP A 64 1.23 7.56 -26.15
C ASP A 64 2.40 6.91 -26.93
N SER A 65 2.52 5.58 -26.92
CA SER A 65 3.62 4.84 -27.56
C SER A 65 3.37 4.57 -29.04
N PHE A 66 4.42 4.67 -29.85
CA PHE A 66 4.40 4.32 -31.26
C PHE A 66 5.65 3.52 -31.67
N PRO A 67 5.51 2.24 -32.07
CA PRO A 67 4.27 1.46 -32.10
C PRO A 67 3.65 1.29 -30.70
N GLU A 68 2.34 1.06 -30.65
CA GLU A 68 1.61 0.89 -29.39
C GLU A 68 2.16 -0.32 -28.62
N ALA A 69 2.68 -0.06 -27.41
CA ALA A 69 3.30 -1.06 -26.57
C ALA A 69 3.14 -0.69 -25.08
N TYR A 70 2.96 -1.70 -24.24
CA TYR A 70 2.95 -1.49 -22.78
C TYR A 70 4.37 -1.36 -22.23
N PRO A 71 4.56 -0.69 -21.08
CA PRO A 71 5.86 -0.56 -20.43
C PRO A 71 6.18 -1.85 -19.67
N VAL A 72 6.62 -2.89 -20.38
CA VAL A 72 6.89 -4.22 -19.83
C VAL A 72 8.33 -4.66 -20.09
N GLU A 73 8.89 -5.45 -19.17
CA GLU A 73 10.19 -6.09 -19.32
C GLU A 73 10.12 -7.13 -20.46
N ASP A 74 11.11 -7.12 -21.36
CA ASP A 74 11.29 -8.22 -22.31
C ASP A 74 11.79 -9.45 -21.56
N VAL A 75 10.87 -10.35 -21.22
CA VAL A 75 11.20 -11.63 -20.59
C VAL A 75 11.98 -12.48 -21.60
N THR A 76 13.31 -12.47 -21.50
CA THR A 76 14.12 -13.49 -22.16
C THR A 76 13.73 -14.85 -21.59
N ALA A 77 13.55 -15.85 -22.48
CA ALA A 77 13.00 -17.18 -22.16
C ALA A 77 13.71 -17.96 -21.03
N ALA A 78 14.83 -17.43 -20.51
CA ALA A 78 15.60 -17.99 -19.40
C ALA A 78 15.12 -17.56 -18.00
N GLN A 79 14.21 -16.57 -17.85
CA GLN A 79 13.90 -15.95 -16.55
C GLN A 79 12.50 -16.15 -15.95
N SER A 80 11.62 -16.96 -16.54
CA SER A 80 10.36 -17.27 -15.85
C SER A 80 9.89 -18.68 -16.12
N SER A 81 9.91 -19.53 -15.08
CA SER A 81 9.22 -20.82 -15.12
C SER A 81 7.68 -20.67 -15.13
N LEU A 82 7.18 -19.43 -15.29
CA LEU A 82 5.77 -19.03 -15.38
C LEU A 82 5.55 -18.01 -16.53
N ALA A 83 6.38 -18.05 -17.58
CA ALA A 83 6.20 -17.25 -18.79
C ALA A 83 4.95 -17.74 -19.54
N VAL A 84 3.81 -17.10 -19.27
CA VAL A 84 2.59 -17.25 -20.06
C VAL A 84 2.64 -16.20 -21.16
N ASP A 85 2.31 -16.60 -22.38
CA ASP A 85 2.27 -15.70 -23.53
C ASP A 85 1.35 -14.51 -23.26
N GLY A 86 1.84 -13.30 -23.54
CA GLY A 86 1.14 -12.03 -23.27
C GLY A 86 1.16 -11.53 -21.83
N ILE A 87 1.72 -12.27 -20.85
CA ILE A 87 1.82 -11.82 -19.45
C ILE A 87 3.27 -11.50 -19.10
N LYS A 88 3.57 -10.21 -18.91
CA LYS A 88 4.93 -9.72 -18.60
C LYS A 88 4.96 -8.86 -17.34
N GLU A 89 6.15 -8.71 -16.76
CA GLU A 89 6.38 -7.80 -15.64
C GLU A 89 6.39 -6.36 -16.14
N ILE A 90 5.85 -5.43 -15.35
CA ILE A 90 5.86 -4.00 -15.70
C ILE A 90 7.26 -3.45 -15.46
N ASP A 91 7.86 -2.88 -16.51
CA ASP A 91 9.11 -2.14 -16.37
C ASP A 91 8.79 -0.66 -16.15
N PHE A 92 8.97 -0.24 -14.90
CA PHE A 92 8.71 1.13 -14.49
C PHE A 92 9.66 2.15 -15.13
N LYS A 93 10.82 1.71 -15.63
CA LYS A 93 11.86 2.57 -16.22
C LYS A 93 11.68 2.77 -17.72
N GLN A 94 10.69 2.12 -18.34
CA GLN A 94 10.49 2.22 -19.79
C GLN A 94 10.21 3.65 -20.25
N GLY A 95 10.99 4.05 -21.25
CA GLY A 95 10.78 5.26 -22.04
C GLY A 95 9.86 4.99 -23.23
N LEU A 96 9.21 6.02 -23.73
CA LEU A 96 8.46 5.92 -24.97
C LEU A 96 9.41 5.56 -26.13
N PRO A 97 9.07 4.59 -26.99
CA PRO A 97 9.92 4.18 -28.10
C PRO A 97 10.33 5.33 -29.05
N GLN A 98 9.43 6.29 -29.25
CA GLN A 98 9.65 7.45 -30.11
C GLN A 98 10.27 8.68 -29.40
N ASP A 99 10.19 8.75 -28.07
CA ASP A 99 10.77 9.84 -27.28
C ASP A 99 11.35 9.29 -25.96
N PRO A 100 12.65 8.93 -25.94
CA PRO A 100 13.29 8.34 -24.77
C PRO A 100 13.29 9.22 -23.52
N ASN A 101 12.98 10.52 -23.63
CA ASN A 101 12.92 11.43 -22.48
C ASN A 101 11.57 11.39 -21.76
N LYS A 102 10.59 10.68 -22.32
CA LYS A 102 9.26 10.49 -21.74
C LYS A 102 9.19 9.09 -21.16
N THR A 103 9.28 8.98 -19.85
CA THR A 103 9.26 7.69 -19.15
C THR A 103 7.91 7.39 -18.52
N PHE A 104 7.64 6.10 -18.30
CA PHE A 104 6.41 5.61 -17.68
C PHE A 104 6.20 6.19 -16.28
N VAL A 105 7.24 6.18 -15.44
CA VAL A 105 7.28 6.96 -14.20
C VAL A 105 8.36 8.04 -14.26
N PRO A 106 8.19 9.14 -13.49
CA PRO A 106 9.23 10.16 -13.34
C PRO A 106 10.58 9.58 -12.87
N ASP A 107 11.68 10.12 -13.39
CA ASP A 107 13.04 9.64 -13.16
C ASP A 107 13.48 9.62 -11.67
N PHE A 108 12.93 10.53 -10.84
CA PHE A 108 13.26 10.48 -9.41
C PHE A 108 12.69 9.22 -8.73
N LEU A 109 11.59 8.64 -9.21
CA LEU A 109 11.01 7.41 -8.65
C LEU A 109 11.82 6.17 -9.01
N THR A 110 12.51 6.19 -10.15
CA THR A 110 13.40 5.09 -10.58
C THR A 110 14.74 5.10 -9.84
N SER A 111 15.14 6.27 -9.33
CA SER A 111 16.38 6.48 -8.57
C SER A 111 16.26 6.16 -7.07
N LEU A 112 15.03 5.99 -6.56
CA LEU A 112 14.84 5.60 -5.17
C LEU A 112 15.44 4.21 -4.95
N PRO A 113 16.24 4.00 -3.89
CA PRO A 113 16.69 2.67 -3.53
C PRO A 113 15.44 1.79 -3.36
N ASP A 114 15.44 0.61 -3.99
CA ASP A 114 14.32 -0.35 -3.96
C ASP A 114 13.90 -0.57 -2.51
N SER A 115 12.93 0.23 -2.06
CA SER A 115 12.46 0.22 -0.69
C SER A 115 11.37 -0.84 -0.64
N SER A 116 11.81 -2.10 -0.74
CA SER A 116 11.06 -3.28 -0.36
C SER A 116 9.60 -3.29 -0.82
N ALA A 117 9.32 -2.94 -2.08
CA ALA A 117 8.03 -3.29 -2.64
C ALA A 117 8.01 -4.83 -2.70
N LEU A 118 7.33 -5.47 -1.74
CA LEU A 118 7.21 -6.93 -1.62
C LEU A 118 6.42 -7.57 -2.78
N VAL A 119 6.13 -6.80 -3.82
CA VAL A 119 5.07 -7.08 -4.75
C VAL A 119 5.53 -6.72 -6.16
N ILE A 120 5.58 -7.75 -7.00
CA ILE A 120 5.87 -7.64 -8.43
C ILE A 120 4.54 -7.50 -9.18
N TRP A 121 4.47 -6.51 -10.06
CA TRP A 121 3.30 -6.22 -10.89
C TRP A 121 3.46 -6.81 -12.28
N ARG A 122 2.45 -7.57 -12.70
CA ARG A 122 2.36 -8.16 -14.04
C ARG A 122 1.24 -7.51 -14.82
N LEU A 123 1.44 -7.39 -16.13
CA LEU A 123 0.49 -6.85 -17.09
C LEU A 123 0.20 -7.90 -18.17
N ASP A 124 -1.08 -8.05 -18.48
CA ASP A 124 -1.56 -8.80 -19.66
C ASP A 124 -1.65 -7.85 -20.85
N GLU A 125 -0.77 -8.05 -21.84
CA GLU A 125 -0.64 -7.23 -23.05
C GLU A 125 -1.90 -7.29 -23.93
N ASN A 126 -2.70 -8.36 -23.85
CA ASN A 126 -3.93 -8.52 -24.64
C ASN A 126 -5.10 -7.72 -24.08
N SER A 127 -5.14 -7.51 -22.75
CA SER A 127 -6.29 -6.88 -22.06
C SER A 127 -5.95 -5.58 -21.33
N GLY A 128 -4.66 -5.24 -21.20
CA GLY A 128 -4.19 -4.13 -20.36
C GLY A 128 -4.54 -4.31 -18.89
N ASN A 129 -4.74 -5.56 -18.43
CA ASN A 129 -5.05 -5.86 -17.03
C ASN A 129 -3.76 -5.97 -16.21
N VAL A 130 -3.77 -5.41 -15.00
CA VAL A 130 -2.62 -5.40 -14.09
C VAL A 130 -2.95 -6.24 -12.85
N PHE A 131 -2.04 -7.11 -12.44
CA PHE A 131 -2.23 -8.00 -11.29
C PHE A 131 -0.91 -8.36 -10.62
N PHE A 132 -0.99 -8.98 -9.45
CA PHE A 132 0.18 -9.37 -8.67
C PHE A 132 0.75 -10.70 -9.14
N ALA A 133 2.07 -10.85 -9.09
CA ALA A 133 2.73 -12.11 -9.46
C ALA A 133 2.30 -13.34 -8.62
N GLN A 134 1.69 -13.13 -7.45
CA GLN A 134 1.22 -14.19 -6.56
C GLN A 134 -0.23 -14.62 -6.83
N ASP A 135 -0.97 -13.85 -7.63
CA ASP A 135 -2.41 -14.07 -7.93
C ASP A 135 -2.65 -14.74 -9.30
N GLY A 136 -1.59 -15.18 -10.00
CA GLY A 136 -1.66 -15.76 -11.35
C GLY A 136 -0.64 -16.86 -11.61
#